data_AF-A0A9E1YIZ6-F1
#
_entry.id   AF-A0A9E1YIZ6-F1
#
_cell.length_a   1.000
_cell.length_b   1.000
_cell.length_c   1.000
_cell.angle_alpha   90.00
_cell.angle_beta   90.00
_cell.angle_gamma   90.00
#
_symmetry.space_group_name_H-M   'P 1'
#
loop_
_entity.id
_entity.type
_entity.pdbx_description
1 polymer ?
#
loop_
_entity_poly.entity_id
_entity_poly.type
_entity_poly.pdbx_seq_one_letter_code
_entity_poly.pdbx_strand_id
1 'polypeptide(L)'
;MPKPPSDLNNTQVMPNPVLEKRTRRQFSADFKLRIIAEADACKHGELGGLLRREKLYSNQLADWRREYAQHGVQGLSKSLPGPVPSMTPDQRRIAQLEKDNARLSRKLDIANDCLDLQKKAFTIFDHLKNGNEQ
;
A
#
# COMPACT_ATOMS: atom_id res chain seq x y z
N MET A 1 7.48 5.66 -64.54
CA MET A 1 6.52 5.71 -63.41
C MET A 1 7.17 5.05 -62.21
N PRO A 2 7.19 5.68 -61.01
CA PRO A 2 7.68 5.02 -59.81
C PRO A 2 6.68 3.92 -59.40
N LYS A 3 7.19 2.78 -58.93
CA LYS A 3 6.37 1.67 -58.42
C LYS A 3 5.58 2.14 -57.19
N PRO A 4 4.30 1.75 -57.04
CA PRO A 4 3.56 2.04 -55.81
C PRO A 4 4.25 1.37 -54.61
N PRO A 5 4.24 2.01 -53.43
CA PRO A 5 4.83 1.42 -52.24
C PRO A 5 4.12 0.10 -51.94
N SER A 6 4.90 -0.97 -51.90
CA SER A 6 4.43 -2.29 -51.52
C SER A 6 4.05 -2.27 -50.04
N ASP A 7 2.78 -2.52 -49.74
CA ASP A 7 2.27 -2.83 -48.40
C ASP A 7 2.88 -4.16 -47.95
N LEU A 8 4.12 -4.12 -47.48
CA LEU A 8 4.73 -5.25 -46.81
C LEU A 8 3.98 -5.46 -45.51
N ASN A 9 3.07 -6.43 -45.50
CA ASN A 9 2.44 -6.93 -44.28
C ASN A 9 3.55 -7.18 -43.26
N ASN A 10 3.49 -6.44 -42.15
CA ASN A 10 4.53 -6.42 -41.15
C ASN A 10 4.67 -7.81 -40.52
N THR A 11 5.63 -8.60 -41.00
CA THR A 11 5.99 -9.94 -40.48
C THR A 11 6.71 -9.86 -39.13
N GLN A 12 6.91 -8.66 -38.56
CA GLN A 12 7.51 -8.50 -37.24
C GLN A 12 6.55 -8.98 -36.15
N VAL A 13 6.77 -10.20 -35.69
CA VAL A 13 6.17 -10.72 -34.46
C VAL A 13 6.86 -10.05 -33.28
N MET A 14 6.21 -9.04 -32.70
CA MET A 14 6.66 -8.44 -31.44
C MET A 14 6.42 -9.44 -30.30
N PRO A 15 7.47 -9.91 -29.59
CA PRO A 15 7.28 -10.81 -28.46
C PRO A 15 6.53 -10.09 -27.35
N ASN A 16 5.56 -10.78 -26.73
CA ASN A 16 4.86 -10.24 -25.57
C ASN A 16 5.85 -10.21 -24.38
N PRO A 17 6.17 -9.03 -23.81
CA PRO A 17 7.17 -8.90 -22.74
C PRO A 17 6.88 -9.77 -21.50
N VAL A 18 5.60 -10.12 -21.27
CA VAL A 18 5.18 -11.00 -20.17
C VAL A 18 5.69 -12.43 -20.35
N LEU A 19 5.86 -12.89 -21.59
CA LEU A 19 6.32 -14.24 -21.92
C LEU A 19 7.85 -14.38 -21.84
N GLU A 20 8.59 -13.27 -21.82
CA GLU A 20 10.05 -13.29 -21.73
C GLU A 20 10.55 -13.75 -20.35
N LYS A 21 9.72 -13.60 -19.31
CA LYS A 21 10.04 -14.01 -17.94
C LYS A 21 9.21 -15.21 -17.52
N ARG A 22 9.86 -16.24 -16.98
CA ARG A 22 9.17 -17.38 -16.36
C ARG A 22 8.37 -16.90 -15.15
N THR A 23 7.05 -16.91 -15.25
CA THR A 23 6.13 -16.60 -14.15
C THR A 23 5.51 -17.87 -13.56
N ARG A 24 5.10 -17.81 -12.29
CA ARG A 24 4.28 -18.87 -11.66
C ARG A 24 2.81 -18.59 -11.96
N ARG A 25 2.02 -19.65 -12.17
CA ARG A 25 0.56 -19.55 -12.31
C ARG A 25 -0.03 -18.85 -11.09
N GLN A 26 -0.91 -17.88 -11.32
CA GLN A 26 -1.67 -17.21 -10.28
C GLN A 26 -3.14 -17.54 -10.45
N PHE A 27 -3.82 -17.77 -9.32
CA PHE A 27 -5.26 -18.03 -9.30
C PHE A 27 -5.96 -16.76 -8.79
N SER A 28 -6.88 -16.21 -9.59
CA SER A 28 -7.74 -15.12 -9.14
C SER A 28 -8.72 -15.61 -8.08
N ALA A 29 -9.24 -14.70 -7.25
CA ALA A 29 -10.25 -15.04 -6.25
C ALA A 29 -11.50 -15.64 -6.92
N ASP A 30 -11.94 -15.07 -8.05
CA ASP A 30 -13.09 -15.57 -8.82
C ASP A 30 -12.87 -16.99 -9.35
N PHE A 31 -11.66 -17.30 -9.80
CA PHE A 31 -11.32 -18.65 -10.24
C PHE A 31 -11.42 -19.63 -9.06
N LYS A 32 -10.83 -19.28 -7.91
CA LYS A 32 -10.91 -20.14 -6.72
C LYS A 32 -12.36 -20.34 -6.27
N LEU A 33 -13.18 -19.28 -6.24
CA LEU A 33 -14.60 -19.35 -5.89
C LEU A 33 -15.37 -20.30 -6.81
N ARG A 34 -15.18 -20.16 -8.12
CA ARG A 34 -15.81 -21.04 -9.11
C ARG A 34 -15.44 -22.50 -8.86
N ILE A 35 -14.16 -22.78 -8.61
CA ILE A 35 -13.69 -24.16 -8.36
C ILE A 35 -14.25 -24.72 -7.06
N ILE A 36 -14.37 -23.92 -6.00
CA ILE A 36 -14.99 -24.36 -4.75
C ILE A 36 -16.46 -24.72 -5.00
N ALA A 37 -17.22 -23.85 -5.67
CA ALA A 37 -18.62 -24.11 -5.98
C ALA A 37 -18.80 -25.35 -6.88
N GLU A 38 -17.94 -25.54 -7.89
CA GLU A 38 -17.98 -26.73 -8.75
C GLU A 38 -17.59 -28.00 -7.97
N ALA A 39 -16.60 -27.91 -7.08
CA ALA A 39 -16.19 -29.02 -6.23
C ALA A 39 -17.24 -29.41 -5.19
N ASP A 40 -18.06 -28.46 -4.74
CA ASP A 40 -19.18 -28.71 -3.82
C ASP A 40 -20.40 -29.31 -4.54
N ALA A 41 -20.54 -29.05 -5.85
CA ALA A 41 -21.56 -29.67 -6.70
C ALA A 41 -21.20 -31.09 -7.18
N CYS A 42 -19.91 -31.48 -7.13
CA CYS A 42 -19.44 -32.81 -7.54
C CYS A 42 -19.97 -33.93 -6.64
N LYS A 43 -20.40 -35.05 -7.25
CA LYS A 43 -20.72 -36.29 -6.55
C LYS A 43 -19.46 -37.13 -6.29
N HIS A 44 -19.60 -38.21 -5.51
CA HIS A 44 -18.50 -39.13 -5.21
C HIS A 44 -17.79 -39.60 -6.50
N GLY A 45 -16.47 -39.36 -6.58
CA GLY A 45 -15.63 -39.75 -7.72
C GLY A 45 -15.46 -38.68 -8.81
N GLU A 46 -16.35 -37.69 -8.92
CA GLU A 46 -16.29 -36.65 -9.96
C GLU A 46 -15.23 -35.58 -9.65
N LEU A 47 -14.96 -35.35 -8.36
CA LEU A 47 -13.98 -34.37 -7.89
C LEU A 47 -12.58 -34.60 -8.48
N GLY A 48 -12.16 -35.86 -8.61
CA GLY A 48 -10.85 -36.20 -9.16
C GLY A 48 -10.73 -35.84 -10.66
N GLY A 49 -11.83 -35.89 -11.40
CA GLY A 49 -11.87 -35.46 -12.81
C GLY A 49 -11.71 -33.95 -12.93
N LEU A 50 -12.45 -33.18 -12.12
CA LEU A 50 -12.37 -31.73 -12.03
C LEU A 50 -10.93 -31.26 -11.74
N LEU A 51 -10.31 -31.82 -10.70
CA LEU A 51 -8.96 -31.43 -10.28
C LEU A 51 -7.91 -31.71 -11.36
N ARG A 52 -8.01 -32.84 -12.09
CA ARG A 52 -7.08 -33.15 -13.19
C ARG A 52 -7.26 -32.21 -14.39
N ARG A 53 -8.50 -31.86 -14.74
CA ARG A 53 -8.80 -30.91 -15.82
C ARG A 53 -8.18 -29.54 -15.54
N GLU A 54 -8.31 -29.08 -14.30
CA GLU A 54 -7.82 -27.77 -13.87
C GLU A 54 -6.33 -27.78 -13.44
N LYS A 55 -5.70 -28.97 -13.42
CA LYS A 55 -4.35 -29.23 -12.93
C LYS A 55 -4.16 -28.73 -11.49
N LEU A 56 -5.11 -29.06 -10.64
CA LEU A 56 -5.15 -28.72 -9.22
C LEU A 56 -4.90 -29.96 -8.36
N TYR A 57 -4.33 -29.73 -7.19
CA TYR A 57 -4.11 -30.75 -6.18
C TYR A 57 -5.18 -30.66 -5.08
N SER A 58 -5.49 -31.79 -4.45
CA SER A 58 -6.51 -31.85 -3.39
C SER A 58 -6.19 -30.92 -2.19
N ASN A 59 -4.89 -30.78 -1.86
CA ASN A 59 -4.45 -29.86 -0.82
C ASN A 59 -4.80 -28.39 -1.13
N GLN A 60 -4.66 -27.95 -2.39
CA GLN A 60 -5.00 -26.59 -2.80
C GLN A 60 -6.48 -26.30 -2.58
N LEU A 61 -7.34 -27.27 -2.91
CA LEU A 61 -8.78 -27.14 -2.69
C LEU A 61 -9.12 -27.09 -1.18
N ALA A 62 -8.47 -27.93 -0.37
CA ALA A 62 -8.65 -27.92 1.08
C ALA A 62 -8.20 -26.58 1.70
N ASP A 63 -7.06 -26.04 1.26
CA ASP A 63 -6.56 -24.74 1.69
C ASP A 63 -7.53 -23.62 1.31
N TRP A 64 -8.05 -23.60 0.07
CA TRP A 64 -9.01 -22.58 -0.36
C TRP A 64 -10.34 -22.65 0.38
N ARG A 65 -10.83 -23.85 0.70
CA ARG A 65 -12.02 -24.02 1.56
C ARG A 65 -11.79 -23.45 2.95
N ARG A 66 -10.61 -23.65 3.53
CA ARG A 66 -10.23 -23.07 4.83
C ARG A 66 -10.14 -21.54 4.76
N GLU A 67 -9.45 -21.00 3.75
CA GLU A 67 -9.33 -19.55 3.50
C GLU A 67 -10.71 -18.89 3.35
N TYR A 68 -11.59 -19.52 2.57
CA TYR A 68 -12.96 -19.05 2.37
C TYR A 68 -13.80 -19.10 3.65
N ALA A 69 -13.69 -20.17 4.44
CA ALA A 69 -14.42 -20.28 5.71
C ALA A 69 -13.98 -19.22 6.74
N GLN A 70 -12.71 -18.83 6.74
CA GLN A 70 -12.16 -17.87 7.72
C GLN A 70 -12.41 -16.40 7.36
N HIS A 71 -12.28 -16.05 6.07
CA HIS A 71 -12.26 -14.66 5.62
C HIS A 71 -13.17 -14.38 4.41
N GLY A 72 -14.05 -15.33 4.06
CA GLY A 72 -14.95 -15.24 2.92
C GLY A 72 -14.20 -15.07 1.60
N VAL A 73 -14.77 -14.28 0.70
CA VAL A 73 -14.17 -13.98 -0.62
C VAL A 73 -12.82 -13.26 -0.49
N GLN A 74 -12.65 -12.42 0.54
CA GLN A 74 -11.39 -11.69 0.75
C GLN A 74 -10.23 -12.63 1.07
N GLY A 75 -10.49 -13.74 1.78
CA GLY A 75 -9.49 -14.77 2.08
C GLY A 75 -8.91 -15.48 0.85
N LEU A 76 -9.68 -15.54 -0.24
CA LEU A 76 -9.22 -16.17 -1.49
C LEU A 76 -8.27 -15.28 -2.28
N SER A 77 -8.25 -13.98 -2.00
CA SER A 77 -7.28 -13.05 -2.58
C SER A 77 -5.89 -13.25 -1.94
N LYS A 78 -4.84 -12.85 -2.66
CA LYS A 78 -3.48 -12.95 -2.09
C LYS A 78 -3.35 -11.99 -0.92
N SER A 79 -3.08 -12.55 0.26
CA SER A 79 -2.62 -11.74 1.40
C SER A 79 -1.27 -11.09 1.08
N LEU A 80 -1.11 -9.85 1.52
CA LEU A 80 0.15 -9.12 1.40
C LEU A 80 1.21 -9.82 2.24
N PRO A 81 2.44 -9.99 1.72
CA PRO A 81 3.51 -10.59 2.48
C PRO A 81 3.90 -9.70 3.67
N GLY A 82 4.06 -10.31 4.85
CA GLY A 82 4.54 -9.66 6.07
C GLY A 82 3.45 -9.35 7.09
N PRO A 83 3.84 -8.87 8.29
CA PRO A 83 2.91 -8.48 9.34
C PRO A 83 2.01 -7.33 8.87
N VAL A 84 0.75 -7.33 9.29
CA VAL A 84 -0.15 -6.19 9.08
C VAL A 84 0.45 -4.97 9.79
N PRO A 85 0.59 -3.82 9.11
CA PRO A 85 1.17 -2.64 9.73
C PRO A 85 0.32 -2.19 10.91
N SER A 86 0.95 -2.04 12.09
CA SER A 86 0.25 -1.65 13.32
C SER A 86 -0.36 -0.25 13.25
N MET A 87 0.15 0.62 12.39
CA MET A 87 -0.32 2.00 12.23
C MET A 87 -0.67 2.28 10.78
N THR A 88 -1.85 2.86 10.59
CA THR A 88 -2.27 3.38 9.28
C THR A 88 -1.29 4.50 8.83
N PRO A 89 -1.19 4.76 7.52
CA PRO A 89 -0.39 5.88 7.01
C PRO A 89 -0.76 7.21 7.68
N ASP A 90 -2.05 7.43 7.93
CA ASP A 90 -2.58 8.63 8.56
C ASP A 90 -2.15 8.73 10.02
N GLN A 91 -2.24 7.65 10.79
CA GLN A 91 -1.75 7.61 12.18
C GLN A 91 -0.25 7.93 12.27
N ARG A 92 0.56 7.41 11.34
CA ARG A 92 1.99 7.75 11.26
C ARG A 92 2.19 9.24 10.96
N ARG A 93 1.36 9.81 10.08
CA ARG A 93 1.44 11.24 9.74
C ARG A 93 1.05 12.12 10.91
N ILE A 94 -0.01 11.76 11.64
CA ILE A 94 -0.47 12.47 12.84
C ILE A 94 0.63 12.47 13.90
N ALA A 95 1.20 11.30 14.24
CA ALA A 95 2.27 11.20 15.22
C ALA A 95 3.50 12.05 14.86
N GLN A 96 3.85 12.10 13.57
CA GLN A 96 4.94 12.95 13.08
C GLN A 96 4.60 14.44 13.24
N LEU A 97 3.38 14.85 12.85
CA LEU A 97 2.92 16.24 12.96
C LEU A 97 2.83 16.70 14.42
N GLU A 98 2.37 15.85 15.34
CA GLU A 98 2.33 16.16 16.77
C GLU A 98 3.73 16.41 17.34
N LYS A 99 4.70 15.56 16.97
CA LYS A 99 6.10 15.74 17.36
C LYS A 99 6.69 17.05 16.82
N ASP A 100 6.37 17.38 15.57
CA ASP A 100 6.83 18.63 14.95
C ASP A 100 6.18 19.86 15.60
N ASN A 101 4.87 19.81 15.87
CA ASN A 101 4.16 20.88 16.59
C ASN A 101 4.73 21.09 17.99
N ALA A 102 5.00 20.03 18.75
CA ALA A 102 5.60 20.14 20.08
C ALA A 102 6.99 20.79 20.02
N ARG A 103 7.81 20.41 19.02
CA ARG A 103 9.13 20.99 18.80
C ARG A 103 9.06 22.46 18.41
N LEU A 104 8.16 22.83 17.50
CA LEU A 104 7.97 24.21 17.04
C LEU A 104 7.42 25.10 18.16
N SER A 105 6.47 24.61 18.94
CA SER A 105 5.92 25.34 20.10
C SER A 105 7.03 25.68 21.09
N ARG A 106 7.88 24.70 21.46
CA ARG A 106 9.02 24.94 22.34
C ARG A 106 9.99 26.00 21.79
N LYS A 107 10.22 26.04 20.48
CA LYS A 107 11.07 27.07 19.86
C LYS A 107 10.44 28.45 19.94
N LEU A 108 9.12 28.54 19.75
CA LEU A 108 8.38 29.78 19.90
C LEU A 108 8.43 30.28 21.34
N ASP A 109 8.27 29.40 22.33
CA ASP A 109 8.37 29.78 23.74
C ASP A 109 9.72 30.40 24.06
N ILE A 110 10.82 29.76 23.65
CA ILE A 110 12.19 30.27 23.85
C ILE A 110 12.39 31.64 23.15
N ALA A 111 11.86 31.81 21.94
CA ALA A 111 11.96 33.06 21.21
C ALA A 111 11.17 34.18 21.90
N ASN A 112 9.97 33.87 22.42
CA ASN A 112 9.14 34.80 23.16
C ASN A 112 9.81 35.21 24.49
N ASP A 113 10.39 34.26 25.22
CA ASP A 113 11.14 34.54 26.46
C ASP A 113 12.32 35.49 26.21
N CYS A 114 13.05 35.29 25.09
CA CYS A 114 14.12 36.18 24.69
C CYS A 114 13.61 37.60 24.38
N LEU A 115 12.49 37.70 23.67
CA LEU A 115 11.83 38.98 23.35
C LEU A 115 11.39 39.71 24.63
N ASP A 116 10.85 38.99 25.60
CA ASP A 116 10.42 39.57 26.87
C ASP A 116 11.60 40.03 27.74
N LEU A 117 12.72 39.31 27.71
CA LEU A 117 13.97 39.76 28.34
C LEU A 117 14.47 41.07 27.70
N GLN A 118 14.45 41.17 26.37
CA GLN A 118 14.84 42.40 25.65
C GLN A 118 13.94 43.57 26.04
N LYS A 119 12.61 43.39 26.04
CA LYS A 119 11.65 44.44 26.46
C LYS A 119 11.94 44.92 27.88
N LYS A 120 12.13 44.00 28.83
CA LYS A 120 12.44 44.34 30.23
C LYS A 120 13.74 45.15 30.35
N ALA A 121 14.79 44.75 29.63
CA ALA A 121 16.05 45.49 29.60
C ALA A 121 15.87 46.91 29.06
N PHE A 122 15.12 47.09 27.96
CA PHE A 122 14.82 48.41 27.41
C PHE A 122 14.01 49.28 28.37
N THR A 123 13.02 48.72 29.08
CA THR A 123 12.26 49.50 30.08
C THR A 123 13.15 49.99 31.22
N ILE A 124 14.09 49.16 31.71
CA ILE A 124 15.05 49.57 32.74
C ILE A 124 15.97 50.66 32.22
N PHE A 125 16.47 50.51 30.98
CA PHE A 125 17.32 51.50 30.34
C PHE A 125 16.61 52.86 30.17
N ASP A 126 15.34 52.85 29.76
CA ASP A 126 14.54 54.07 29.59
C ASP A 126 14.31 54.78 30.93
N HIS A 127 14.00 54.03 32.00
CA HIS A 127 13.90 54.59 33.35
C HIS A 127 15.21 55.23 33.83
N LEU A 128 16.37 54.61 33.56
CA LEU A 128 17.68 55.16 33.93
C LEU A 128 18.01 56.45 33.16
N LYS A 129 17.65 56.52 31.87
CA LYS A 129 17.86 57.73 31.07
C LYS A 129 16.98 58.88 31.56
N ASN A 130 15.70 58.62 31.79
CA ASN A 130 14.73 59.64 32.20
C ASN A 130 14.96 60.14 33.64
N GLY A 131 15.56 59.31 34.52
CA GLY A 131 15.93 59.71 35.88
C GLY A 131 17.17 60.59 36.00
N ASN A 132 17.98 60.72 34.94
CA ASN A 132 19.16 61.60 34.91
C ASN A 132 18.86 63.01 34.36
N GLU A 133 17.64 63.27 33.89
CA GLU A 133 17.21 64.59 33.36
C GLU A 133 16.36 65.40 34.36
N GLN A 134 16.40 65.07 35.66
CA GLN A 134 15.75 65.82 36.75
C GLN A 134 16.75 66.45 37.72
#